data_AF-A0A4Q4BWT0-F1
#
_entry.id   AF-A0A4Q4BWT0-F1
#
_cell.length_a   1.000
_cell.length_b   1.000
_cell.length_c   1.000
_cell.angle_alpha   90.00
_cell.angle_beta   90.00
_cell.angle_gamma   90.00
#
_symmetry.space_group_name_H-M   'P 1'
#
loop_
_entity.id
_entity.type
_entity.pdbx_description
1 polymer ?
#
loop_
_entity_poly.entity_id
_entity_poly.type
_entity_poly.pdbx_seq_one_letter_code
_entity_poly.pdbx_strand_id
1 'polypeptide(L)'
;MDLQGSMGIEFHRIWREQIAAVPDLRRKFGETVAFDYIVGEKLMLFAETAERHPALTQELPSFVSALRGLFGLAVLRRELGRLARQMDLDEAELDLVMHEEGEDWLIEAPETAAARRSRFAHLQSLLTAGQLGTA
;
A
#
# COMPACT_ATOMS: atom_id res chain seq x y z
N MET A 1 15.14 -33.74 5.43
CA MET A 1 14.42 -32.77 6.27
C MET A 1 14.11 -31.59 5.36
N ASP A 2 13.04 -31.72 4.59
CA ASP A 2 12.62 -30.73 3.60
C ASP A 2 11.61 -29.79 4.24
N LEU A 3 12.09 -28.65 4.74
CA LEU A 3 11.27 -27.56 5.26
C LEU A 3 11.24 -26.40 4.25
N GLN A 4 11.02 -26.72 2.96
CA GLN A 4 10.92 -25.72 1.89
C GLN A 4 9.60 -25.80 1.12
N GLY A 5 8.57 -26.44 1.70
CA GLY A 5 7.27 -26.66 1.07
C GLY A 5 6.05 -26.11 1.81
N SER A 6 6.21 -25.34 2.90
CA SER A 6 5.07 -24.94 3.76
C SER A 6 5.06 -23.46 4.19
N MET A 7 5.77 -22.59 3.47
CA MET A 7 5.60 -21.12 3.57
C MET A 7 5.06 -20.52 2.27
N GLY A 8 4.44 -21.36 1.45
CA GLY A 8 3.55 -20.97 0.35
C GLY A 8 2.09 -21.00 0.81
N ILE A 9 1.81 -20.57 2.05
CA ILE A 9 0.43 -20.37 2.51
C ILE A 9 -0.11 -19.20 1.68
N GLU A 10 -0.91 -19.56 0.68
CA GLU A 10 -1.61 -18.75 -0.29
C GLU A 10 -1.71 -17.23 0.02
N PHE A 11 -0.63 -16.46 -0.18
CA PHE A 11 -0.67 -14.98 -0.15
C PHE A 11 -1.77 -14.43 -1.08
N HIS A 12 -2.08 -15.22 -2.12
CA HIS A 12 -3.16 -15.05 -3.09
C HIS A 12 -4.60 -15.06 -2.51
N ARG A 13 -4.75 -15.35 -1.21
CA ARG A 13 -6.06 -15.30 -0.52
C ARG A 13 -6.09 -14.33 0.66
N ILE A 14 -4.94 -13.99 1.22
CA ILE A 14 -4.83 -13.13 2.42
C ILE A 14 -5.42 -11.74 2.17
N TRP A 15 -5.23 -11.15 0.98
CA TRP A 15 -5.77 -9.82 0.70
C TRP A 15 -7.31 -9.79 0.73
N ARG A 16 -7.99 -10.91 0.46
CA ARG A 16 -9.47 -10.99 0.54
C ARG A 16 -9.96 -10.88 1.97
N GLU A 17 -9.27 -11.51 2.92
CA GLU A 17 -9.58 -11.40 4.34
C GLU A 17 -9.32 -9.97 4.84
N GLN A 18 -8.24 -9.34 4.37
CA GLN A 18 -7.93 -7.95 4.69
C GLN A 18 -9.02 -7.00 4.17
N ILE A 19 -9.50 -7.20 2.94
CA ILE A 19 -10.66 -6.50 2.36
C ILE A 19 -11.92 -6.74 3.21
N ALA A 20 -12.19 -7.98 3.61
CA ALA A 20 -13.37 -8.33 4.41
C ALA A 20 -13.36 -7.68 5.81
N ALA A 21 -12.19 -7.36 6.36
CA ALA A 21 -12.06 -6.67 7.65
C ALA A 21 -12.33 -5.14 7.57
N VAL A 22 -12.27 -4.54 6.38
CA VAL A 22 -12.39 -3.07 6.19
C VAL A 22 -13.70 -2.50 6.72
N PRO A 23 -14.89 -3.09 6.45
CA PRO A 23 -16.16 -2.55 6.96
C PRO A 23 -16.21 -2.48 8.50
N ASP A 24 -15.64 -3.48 9.16
CA ASP A 24 -15.58 -3.56 10.61
C ASP A 24 -14.59 -2.54 11.21
N LEU A 25 -13.41 -2.38 10.59
CA LEU A 25 -12.44 -1.35 10.95
C LEU A 25 -13.05 0.05 10.78
N ARG A 26 -13.72 0.29 9.65
CA ARG A 26 -14.39 1.55 9.35
C ARG A 26 -15.47 1.88 10.38
N ARG A 27 -16.26 0.88 10.81
CA ARG A 27 -17.29 1.05 11.83
C ARG A 27 -16.71 1.38 13.21
N LYS A 28 -15.58 0.76 13.58
CA LYS A 28 -14.98 0.90 14.92
C LYS A 28 -14.08 2.12 15.07
N PHE A 29 -13.34 2.47 14.01
CA PHE A 29 -12.23 3.44 14.07
C PHE A 29 -12.34 4.57 13.05
N GLY A 30 -13.35 4.55 12.17
CA GLY A 30 -13.58 5.58 11.16
C GLY A 30 -12.93 5.28 9.81
N GLU A 31 -13.27 6.12 8.82
CA GLU A 31 -12.89 5.92 7.41
C GLU A 31 -11.38 6.04 7.19
N THR A 32 -10.72 7.05 7.77
CA THR A 32 -9.28 7.27 7.60
C THR A 32 -8.46 6.10 8.14
N VAL A 33 -8.74 5.61 9.35
CA VAL A 33 -8.01 4.46 9.93
C VAL A 33 -8.17 3.19 9.08
N ALA A 34 -9.38 2.93 8.60
CA ALA A 34 -9.63 1.79 7.71
C ALA A 34 -8.92 1.94 6.37
N PHE A 35 -8.82 3.17 5.85
CA PHE A 35 -8.11 3.48 4.62
C PHE A 35 -6.60 3.30 4.77
N ASP A 36 -6.03 3.78 5.87
CA ASP A 36 -4.59 3.69 6.16
C ASP A 36 -4.15 2.24 6.31
N TYR A 37 -4.95 1.44 7.00
CA TYR A 37 -4.74 0.01 7.10
C TYR A 37 -4.70 -0.65 5.70
N ILE A 38 -5.76 -0.50 4.91
CA ILE A 38 -5.88 -1.32 3.69
C ILE A 38 -5.06 -0.77 2.52
N VAL A 39 -4.94 0.55 2.39
CA VAL A 39 -4.19 1.21 1.31
C VAL A 39 -2.78 1.55 1.74
N GLY A 40 -2.61 2.28 2.85
CA GLY A 40 -1.32 2.76 3.33
C GLY A 40 -0.37 1.62 3.76
N GLU A 41 -0.91 0.53 4.30
CA GLU A 41 -0.13 -0.64 4.68
C GLU A 41 -0.30 -1.82 3.73
N LYS A 42 -1.52 -2.40 3.64
CA LYS A 42 -1.69 -3.72 2.99
C LYS A 42 -1.47 -3.70 1.49
N LEU A 43 -2.08 -2.75 0.77
CA LEU A 43 -1.89 -2.62 -0.68
C LEU A 43 -0.44 -2.27 -1.02
N MET A 44 0.19 -1.37 -0.24
CA MET A 44 1.60 -1.00 -0.42
C MET A 44 2.52 -2.20 -0.25
N LEU A 45 2.37 -2.97 0.83
CA LEU A 45 3.14 -4.19 1.07
C LEU A 45 2.89 -5.25 -0.02
N PHE A 46 1.64 -5.38 -0.46
CA PHE A 46 1.28 -6.31 -1.52
C PHE A 46 1.96 -5.95 -2.84
N ALA A 47 1.92 -4.67 -3.24
CA ALA A 47 2.56 -4.18 -4.45
C ALA A 47 4.09 -4.34 -4.39
N GLU A 48 4.71 -4.07 -3.25
CA GLU A 48 6.13 -4.33 -3.04
C GLU A 48 6.47 -5.82 -3.20
N THR A 49 5.68 -6.69 -2.58
CA THR A 49 5.91 -8.14 -2.66
C THR A 49 5.68 -8.63 -4.10
N ALA A 50 4.72 -8.05 -4.82
CA ALA A 50 4.40 -8.40 -6.21
C ALA A 50 5.52 -8.07 -7.20
N GLU A 51 6.45 -7.16 -6.89
CA GLU A 51 7.63 -6.91 -7.73
C GLU A 51 8.58 -8.12 -7.80
N ARG A 52 8.61 -8.94 -6.74
CA ARG A 52 9.50 -10.10 -6.62
C ARG A 52 8.77 -11.43 -6.82
N HIS A 53 7.44 -11.41 -6.86
CA HIS A 53 6.59 -12.61 -6.91
C HIS A 53 5.52 -12.51 -8.01
N PRO A 54 5.75 -13.07 -9.21
CA PRO A 54 4.84 -12.96 -10.35
C PRO A 54 3.40 -13.43 -10.10
N ALA A 55 3.21 -14.40 -9.19
CA ALA A 55 1.89 -14.87 -8.79
C ALA A 55 1.02 -13.77 -8.15
N LEU A 56 1.63 -12.81 -7.45
CA LEU A 56 0.93 -11.69 -6.83
C LEU A 56 0.67 -10.56 -7.81
N THR A 57 1.54 -10.38 -8.81
CA THR A 57 1.33 -9.40 -9.89
C THR A 57 0.00 -9.63 -10.60
N GLN A 58 -0.39 -10.89 -10.82
CA GLN A 58 -1.66 -11.27 -11.45
C GLN A 58 -2.89 -10.90 -10.60
N GLU A 59 -2.72 -10.78 -9.29
CA GLU A 59 -3.82 -10.48 -8.37
C GLU A 59 -3.95 -9.01 -8.00
N LEU A 60 -2.91 -8.21 -8.22
CA LEU A 60 -2.93 -6.78 -7.94
C LEU A 60 -4.13 -6.06 -8.59
N PRO A 61 -4.50 -6.33 -9.87
CA PRO A 61 -5.71 -5.73 -10.46
C PRO A 61 -7.00 -6.09 -9.73
N SER A 62 -7.11 -7.31 -9.21
CA SER A 62 -8.29 -7.77 -8.45
C SER A 62 -8.39 -7.08 -7.09
N PHE A 63 -7.26 -6.89 -6.40
CA PHE A 63 -7.22 -6.15 -5.15
C PHE A 63 -7.60 -4.67 -5.36
N VAL A 64 -7.03 -4.02 -6.38
CA VAL A 64 -7.39 -2.64 -6.75
C VAL A 64 -8.88 -2.52 -7.08
N SER A 65 -9.43 -3.48 -7.83
CA SER A 65 -10.87 -3.51 -8.14
C SER A 65 -11.74 -3.61 -6.89
N ALA A 66 -11.37 -4.49 -5.95
CA ALA A 66 -12.09 -4.64 -4.68
C ALA A 66 -12.07 -3.35 -3.84
N LEU A 67 -10.94 -2.65 -3.80
CA LEU A 67 -10.82 -1.36 -3.11
C LEU A 67 -11.70 -0.27 -3.73
N ARG A 68 -11.79 -0.23 -5.07
CA ARG A 68 -12.71 0.66 -5.78
C ARG A 68 -14.18 0.34 -5.53
N GLY A 69 -14.50 -0.91 -5.19
CA GLY A 69 -15.83 -1.32 -4.73
C GLY A 69 -16.11 -0.91 -3.27
N LEU A 70 -15.10 -0.92 -2.40
CA LEU A 70 -15.24 -0.56 -0.99
C LEU A 70 -15.28 0.95 -0.74
N PHE A 71 -14.53 1.74 -1.52
CA PHE A 71 -14.41 3.17 -1.34
C PHE A 71 -14.90 3.91 -2.59
N GLY A 72 -15.79 4.87 -2.40
CA GLY A 72 -16.20 5.76 -3.49
C GLY A 72 -15.02 6.60 -3.99
N LEU A 73 -15.05 6.99 -5.27
CA LEU A 73 -13.97 7.75 -5.91
C LEU A 73 -13.59 9.05 -5.18
N ALA A 74 -14.58 9.74 -4.58
CA ALA A 74 -14.33 10.94 -3.80
C ALA A 74 -13.51 10.66 -2.52
N VAL A 75 -13.80 9.55 -1.84
CA VAL A 75 -13.05 9.09 -0.66
C VAL A 75 -11.64 8.70 -1.07
N LEU A 76 -11.51 7.89 -2.13
CA LEU A 76 -10.20 7.49 -2.68
C LEU A 76 -9.32 8.71 -2.96
N ARG A 77 -9.82 9.69 -3.72
CA ARG A 77 -9.05 10.90 -4.04
C ARG A 77 -8.63 11.69 -2.80
N ARG A 78 -9.53 11.83 -1.83
CA ARG A 78 -9.26 12.60 -0.60
C ARG A 78 -8.21 11.92 0.27
N GLU A 79 -8.38 10.63 0.56
CA GLU A 79 -7.48 9.90 1.44
C GLU A 79 -6.13 9.59 0.75
N LEU A 80 -6.11 9.31 -0.55
CA LEU A 80 -4.85 9.17 -1.31
C LEU A 80 -4.05 10.48 -1.28
N GLY A 81 -4.71 11.63 -1.50
CA GLY A 81 -4.05 12.93 -1.39
C GLY A 81 -3.56 13.22 0.03
N ARG A 82 -4.25 12.72 1.06
CA ARG A 82 -3.80 12.82 2.46
C ARG A 82 -2.55 11.99 2.71
N LEU A 83 -2.54 10.73 2.28
CA LEU A 83 -1.38 9.84 2.38
C LEU A 83 -0.18 10.38 1.60
N ALA A 84 -0.38 10.88 0.38
CA ALA A 84 0.68 11.51 -0.41
C ALA A 84 1.36 12.63 0.39
N ARG A 85 0.58 13.58 0.92
CA ARG A 85 1.13 14.67 1.75
C ARG A 85 1.83 14.18 3.00
N GLN A 86 1.34 13.11 3.63
CA GLN A 86 2.00 12.53 4.79
C GLN A 86 3.36 11.94 4.41
N MET A 87 3.43 11.16 3.33
CA MET A 87 4.69 10.61 2.82
C MET A 87 5.70 11.71 2.45
N ASP A 88 5.22 12.82 1.90
CA ASP A 88 6.07 13.98 1.57
C ASP A 88 6.66 14.65 2.82
N LEU A 89 5.89 14.70 3.91
CA LEU A 89 6.34 15.23 5.19
C LEU A 89 7.33 14.28 5.87
N ASP A 90 7.02 12.98 5.88
CA ASP A 90 7.89 11.95 6.43
C ASP A 90 9.26 11.96 5.70
N GLU A 91 9.26 12.08 4.36
CA GLU A 91 10.49 12.20 3.56
C GLU A 91 11.29 13.47 3.89
N ALA A 92 10.61 14.62 4.00
CA ALA A 92 11.27 15.88 4.36
C ALA A 92 11.83 15.86 5.80
N GLU A 93 11.14 15.21 6.73
CA GLU A 93 11.62 15.01 8.10
C GLU A 93 12.86 14.12 8.13
N LEU A 94 12.87 13.02 7.38
CA LEU A 94 14.04 12.15 7.22
C LEU A 94 15.23 12.91 6.62
N ASP A 95 15.01 13.72 5.58
CA ASP A 95 16.06 14.55 4.99
C ASP A 95 16.65 15.51 6.02
N LEU A 96 15.83 16.19 6.82
CA LEU A 96 16.32 17.10 7.87
C LEU A 96 17.16 16.36 8.91
N VAL A 97 16.69 15.21 9.39
CA VAL A 97 17.43 14.37 10.35
C VAL A 97 18.77 13.90 9.77
N MET A 98 18.80 13.49 8.50
CA MET A 98 20.04 13.08 7.81
C MET A 98 21.06 14.22 7.66
N HIS A 99 20.60 15.47 7.50
CA HIS A 99 21.49 16.63 7.36
C HIS A 99 21.93 17.21 8.72
N GLU A 100 21.18 16.99 9.80
CA GLU A 100 21.47 17.51 11.15
C GLU A 100 22.22 16.52 12.05
N GLU A 101 21.97 15.21 11.94
CA GLU A 101 22.63 14.19 12.76
C GLU A 101 23.43 13.22 11.88
N GLY A 102 24.75 13.46 11.82
CA GLY A 102 25.70 12.55 11.22
C GLY A 102 25.77 11.24 12.00
N GLU A 103 25.26 10.17 11.39
CA GLU A 103 25.41 8.76 11.74
C GLU A 103 24.59 8.26 12.95
N ASP A 104 23.89 7.14 12.71
CA ASP A 104 23.51 6.08 13.67
C ASP A 104 22.04 5.93 14.12
N TRP A 105 21.07 6.55 13.43
CA TRP A 105 19.69 6.06 13.46
C TRP A 105 19.36 5.26 12.20
N LEU A 106 18.65 4.16 12.38
CA LEU A 106 18.24 3.18 11.35
C LEU A 106 17.19 3.81 10.42
N ILE A 107 17.58 4.86 9.71
CA ILE A 107 16.78 5.59 8.73
C ILE A 107 16.64 4.68 7.51
N GLU A 108 15.40 4.41 7.09
CA GLU A 108 15.14 3.70 5.84
C GLU A 108 15.92 4.39 4.72
N ALA A 109 16.80 3.66 4.04
CA ALA A 109 17.64 4.24 3.00
C ALA A 109 16.76 5.03 2.01
N PRO A 110 17.17 6.24 1.58
CA PRO A 110 16.36 7.10 0.71
C PRO A 110 15.94 6.41 -0.60
N GLU A 111 16.72 5.43 -1.08
CA GLU A 111 16.36 4.55 -2.21
C GLU A 111 15.07 3.75 -1.94
N THR A 112 14.82 3.36 -0.68
CA THR A 112 13.60 2.66 -0.23
C THR A 112 12.41 3.61 -0.14
N ALA A 113 12.61 4.84 0.35
CA ALA A 113 11.57 5.86 0.44
C ALA A 113 11.10 6.33 -0.95
N ALA A 114 12.03 6.63 -1.85
CA ALA A 114 11.72 7.01 -3.24
C ALA A 114 11.01 5.88 -4.01
N ALA A 115 11.43 4.62 -3.82
CA ALA A 115 10.76 3.46 -4.39
C ALA A 115 9.34 3.30 -3.84
N ARG A 116 9.16 3.49 -2.52
CA ARG A 116 7.85 3.48 -1.87
C ARG A 116 6.94 4.57 -2.45
N ARG A 117 7.45 5.79 -2.64
CA ARG A 117 6.69 6.91 -3.24
C ARG A 117 6.31 6.65 -4.69
N SER A 118 7.22 6.11 -5.50
CA SER A 118 6.95 5.73 -6.89
C SER A 118 5.87 4.66 -6.99
N ARG A 119 5.92 3.63 -6.13
CA ARG A 119 4.86 2.63 -6.00
C ARG A 119 3.52 3.26 -5.63
N PHE A 120 3.50 4.14 -4.63
CA PHE A 120 2.29 4.80 -4.20
C PHE A 120 1.66 5.63 -5.32
N ALA A 121 2.47 6.38 -6.08
CA ALA A 121 2.00 7.15 -7.23
C ALA A 121 1.38 6.25 -8.32
N HIS A 122 1.99 5.08 -8.58
CA HIS A 122 1.43 4.11 -9.51
C HIS A 122 0.07 3.56 -9.02
N LEU A 123 -0.03 3.14 -7.76
CA LEU A 123 -1.28 2.64 -7.16
C LEU A 123 -2.37 3.73 -7.11
N GLN A 124 -2.01 4.97 -6.80
CA GLN A 124 -2.92 6.11 -6.81
C GLN A 124 -3.56 6.30 -8.19
N SER A 125 -2.77 6.17 -9.26
CA SER A 125 -3.29 6.21 -10.64
C SER A 125 -4.30 5.10 -10.89
N LEU A 126 -3.96 3.85 -10.53
CA LEU A 126 -4.83 2.68 -10.73
C LEU A 126 -6.16 2.79 -9.95
N LEU A 127 -6.11 3.26 -8.70
CA LEU A 127 -7.27 3.43 -7.83
C LEU A 127 -8.21 4.55 -8.30
N THR A 128 -7.69 5.55 -9.00
CA THR A 128 -8.47 6.74 -9.41
C THR A 128 -8.78 6.81 -10.91
N ALA A 129 -8.22 5.90 -11.71
CA ALA A 129 -8.47 5.79 -13.14
C ALA A 129 -9.96 5.54 -13.46
N GLY A 130 -10.49 6.21 -14.49
CA GLY A 130 -11.88 6.04 -14.93
C GLY A 130 -12.23 4.61 -15.36
N GLN A 131 -11.27 3.89 -15.95
CA GLN A 131 -11.35 2.47 -16.30
C GLN A 131 -10.02 1.80 -15.93
N LEU A 132 -10.08 0.64 -15.27
CA LEU A 132 -8.94 -0.29 -15.26
C LEU A 132 -8.89 -0.84 -16.68
N GLY A 133 -7.87 -0.48 -17.46
CA GLY A 133 -7.72 -0.99 -18.81
C GLY A 133 -7.61 -2.51 -18.78
N THR A 134 -8.72 -3.21 -18.97
CA THR A 134 -8.74 -4.62 -19.30
C THR A 134 -8.49 -4.70 -20.81
N ALA A 135 -7.22 -4.77 -21.19
CA ALA A 135 -6.80 -5.27 -22.49
C ALA A 135 -6.45 -6.75 -22.33
#